data_AF-A0A136N4V9-F1
#
_entry.id   AF-A0A136N4V9-F1
#
_cell.length_a   1.000
_cell.length_b   1.000
_cell.length_c   1.000
_cell.angle_alpha   90.00
_cell.angle_beta   90.00
_cell.angle_gamma   90.00
#
_symmetry.space_group_name_H-M   'P 1'
#
loop_
_entity.id
_entity.type
_entity.pdbx_description
1 polymer ?
#
loop_
_entity_poly.entity_id
_entity_poly.type
_entity_poly.pdbx_seq_one_letter_code
_entity_poly.pdbx_strand_id
1 'polypeptide(L)'
;MSINHHLLAKTTTDSILANFKSGYWKCCVDVGVDFYRVGCASSFPSPDAAFYDDAKKLMVSFEFKPPTETKRGILTGLGQSIAYLNSSNLSFLIVPNKLEDYEIGAYMTDLFRKQIEESLPIGLIIYDNNSPSNVSLIHNVNALSKKIEFKSIATNRFWAKHLDMPIPLFHLLLHCYYLKKTGQINGDAFSYCWETYLIPQNVIKTLTPMSVKDYEGNLIKTLGGRKDITFLEKKIAKIKVLTGIAKVKAIEELKRDADVTIVGDNYFNSIKKNYVTFLKHLGVVDSTGSMTEEGFKLYHLGLVNGPNSKLFYDYFTQTILIKGHHLDLIFDFDNLCNQNRGRKTVMEIRKQMLLEYEAKGMIKTNPNRKVGTESTVDFLKYEFILWNSLGLLVKTNGKPDLAFNWKK
;
A
#
# COMPACT_ATOMS: atom_id res chain seq x y z
N MET A 1 -1.37 22.50 5.41
CA MET A 1 -0.12 22.51 4.62
C MET A 1 0.18 21.16 3.94
N SER A 2 -0.03 20.00 4.56
CA SER A 2 0.29 18.68 3.96
C SER A 2 -0.54 18.29 2.72
N ILE A 3 -1.80 18.72 2.63
CA ILE A 3 -2.70 18.35 1.51
C ILE A 3 -2.21 18.93 0.17
N ASN A 4 -1.66 20.15 0.17
CA ASN A 4 -1.14 20.77 -1.06
C ASN A 4 0.12 20.03 -1.55
N HIS A 5 1.04 19.70 -0.64
CA HIS A 5 2.20 18.87 -0.96
C HIS A 5 1.82 17.51 -1.57
N HIS A 6 0.89 16.80 -0.93
CA HIS A 6 0.46 15.48 -1.37
C HIS A 6 -0.20 15.51 -2.75
N LEU A 7 -1.06 16.50 -2.99
CA LEU A 7 -1.71 16.68 -4.28
C LEU A 7 -0.70 17.02 -5.37
N LEU A 8 0.23 17.94 -5.11
CA LEU A 8 1.30 18.29 -6.05
C LEU A 8 2.14 17.05 -6.41
N ALA A 9 2.63 16.33 -5.40
CA ALA A 9 3.42 15.12 -5.60
C ALA A 9 2.66 14.06 -6.42
N LYS A 10 1.38 13.84 -6.13
CA LYS A 10 0.51 12.94 -6.91
C LYS A 10 0.38 13.41 -8.35
N THR A 11 -0.04 14.65 -8.57
CA THR A 11 -0.28 15.19 -9.92
C THR A 11 0.97 15.13 -10.78
N THR A 12 2.12 15.51 -10.24
CA THR A 12 3.39 15.47 -10.95
C THR A 12 3.82 14.03 -11.24
N THR A 13 3.75 13.13 -10.26
CA THR A 13 4.11 11.71 -10.44
C THR A 13 3.21 11.00 -11.44
N ASP A 14 1.89 11.26 -11.40
CA ASP A 14 0.92 10.67 -12.33
C ASP A 14 1.18 11.15 -13.77
N SER A 15 1.51 12.43 -13.97
CA SER A 15 1.93 12.97 -15.27
C SER A 15 3.23 12.34 -15.78
N ILE A 16 4.22 12.15 -14.91
CA ILE A 16 5.49 11.49 -15.26
C ILE A 16 5.21 10.06 -15.72
N LEU A 17 4.41 9.30 -14.97
CA LEU A 17 4.03 7.94 -15.33
C LEU A 17 3.31 7.93 -16.68
N ALA A 18 2.36 8.84 -16.90
CA ALA A 18 1.63 8.95 -18.16
C ALA A 18 2.56 9.19 -19.36
N ASN A 19 3.59 10.03 -19.22
CA ASN A 19 4.58 10.26 -20.27
C ASN A 19 5.44 9.03 -20.58
N PHE A 20 5.80 8.23 -19.58
CA PHE A 20 6.48 6.94 -19.82
C PHE A 20 5.53 5.92 -20.46
N LYS A 21 4.30 5.81 -19.95
CA LYS A 21 3.26 4.89 -20.46
C LYS A 21 2.89 5.15 -21.91
N SER A 22 2.86 6.41 -22.34
CA SER A 22 2.58 6.79 -23.73
C SER A 22 3.75 6.49 -24.67
N GLY A 23 4.94 6.18 -24.15
CA GLY A 23 6.17 6.02 -24.91
C GLY A 23 6.83 7.34 -25.31
N TYR A 24 6.25 8.48 -24.90
CA TYR A 24 6.84 9.80 -25.11
C TYR A 24 8.16 9.94 -24.35
N TRP A 25 8.22 9.43 -23.12
CA TRP A 25 9.45 9.31 -22.34
C TRP A 25 9.93 7.87 -22.28
N LYS A 26 11.25 7.72 -22.30
CA LYS A 26 11.95 6.44 -22.19
C LYS A 26 13.23 6.64 -21.38
N CYS A 27 13.65 5.65 -20.62
CA CYS A 27 14.97 5.59 -19.99
C CYS A 27 15.67 4.26 -20.35
N CYS A 28 16.97 4.14 -20.04
CA CYS A 28 17.75 2.91 -20.15
C CYS A 28 17.55 2.11 -21.47
N VAL A 29 17.61 2.80 -22.61
CA VAL A 29 17.39 2.22 -23.95
C VAL A 29 16.05 1.48 -24.04
N ASP A 30 14.97 2.26 -24.20
CA ASP A 30 13.58 1.83 -24.44
C ASP A 30 12.80 1.23 -23.26
N VAL A 31 13.07 1.67 -22.03
CA VAL A 31 12.24 1.34 -20.84
C VAL A 31 11.26 2.48 -20.54
N GLY A 32 10.00 2.15 -20.25
CA GLY A 32 9.00 3.15 -19.84
C GLY A 32 7.54 2.70 -19.97
N VAL A 33 7.18 2.14 -21.13
CA VAL A 33 5.78 1.81 -21.47
C VAL A 33 5.18 0.74 -20.55
N ASP A 34 6.02 -0.14 -19.99
CA ASP A 34 5.62 -1.23 -19.10
C ASP A 34 5.70 -0.87 -17.62
N PHE A 35 6.04 0.38 -17.29
CA PHE A 35 6.06 0.83 -15.91
C PHE A 35 4.69 0.72 -15.25
N TYR A 36 4.72 0.34 -13.97
CA TYR A 36 3.60 0.50 -13.07
C TYR A 36 4.06 1.02 -11.71
N ARG A 37 3.17 1.74 -11.04
CA ARG A 37 3.42 2.33 -9.72
C ARG A 37 3.46 1.25 -8.65
N VAL A 38 4.47 1.34 -7.79
CA VAL A 38 4.65 0.44 -6.65
C VAL A 38 4.67 1.24 -5.35
N GLY A 39 4.37 0.58 -4.25
CA GLY A 39 4.52 1.17 -2.92
C GLY A 39 5.99 1.30 -2.55
N CYS A 40 6.33 2.40 -1.88
CA CYS A 40 7.68 2.67 -1.38
C CYS A 40 7.81 2.10 0.04
N ALA A 41 8.97 1.52 0.38
CA ALA A 41 9.22 1.05 1.73
C ALA A 41 9.39 2.24 2.68
N SER A 42 8.83 2.16 3.88
CA SER A 42 8.99 3.17 4.93
C SER A 42 10.37 3.15 5.61
N SER A 43 11.23 2.19 5.25
CA SER A 43 12.60 2.11 5.74
C SER A 43 13.50 3.08 4.98
N PHE A 44 14.37 3.80 5.70
CA PHE A 44 15.36 4.67 5.07
C PHE A 44 16.31 3.87 4.16
N PRO A 45 16.63 4.35 2.94
CA PRO A 45 16.08 5.55 2.30
C PRO A 45 14.69 5.30 1.67
N SER A 46 13.74 6.21 1.88
CA SER A 46 12.32 6.05 1.48
C SER A 46 11.92 7.06 0.41
N PRO A 47 11.83 6.66 -0.87
CA PRO A 47 11.43 7.56 -1.96
C PRO A 47 9.96 7.97 -1.88
N ASP A 48 9.62 9.13 -2.46
CA ASP A 48 8.24 9.63 -2.53
C ASP A 48 7.37 8.80 -3.47
N ALA A 49 7.96 8.35 -4.58
CA ALA A 49 7.31 7.44 -5.52
C ALA A 49 8.32 6.45 -6.13
N ALA A 50 7.79 5.34 -6.61
CA ALA A 50 8.58 4.37 -7.33
C ALA A 50 7.76 3.68 -8.42
N PHE A 51 8.41 3.42 -9.56
CA PHE A 51 7.87 2.65 -10.67
C PHE A 51 8.69 1.38 -10.86
N TYR A 52 8.05 0.34 -11.37
CA TYR A 52 8.71 -0.91 -11.66
C TYR A 52 8.34 -1.44 -13.04
N ASP A 53 9.34 -1.96 -13.74
CA ASP A 53 9.20 -2.77 -14.94
C ASP A 53 9.49 -4.23 -14.61
N ASP A 54 8.48 -5.07 -14.77
CA ASP A 54 8.53 -6.48 -14.42
C ASP A 54 9.36 -7.32 -15.40
N ALA A 55 9.36 -6.94 -16.68
CA ALA A 55 10.06 -7.66 -17.75
C ALA A 55 11.56 -7.36 -17.70
N LYS A 56 11.90 -6.09 -17.45
CA LYS A 56 13.28 -5.62 -17.34
C LYS A 56 13.85 -5.74 -15.93
N LYS A 57 13.02 -6.07 -14.93
CA LYS A 57 13.39 -6.11 -13.50
C LYS A 57 14.03 -4.80 -13.04
N LEU A 58 13.41 -3.69 -13.45
CA LEU A 58 13.94 -2.35 -13.28
C LEU A 58 13.05 -1.54 -12.32
N MET A 59 13.64 -1.13 -11.20
CA MET A 59 13.06 -0.22 -10.21
C MET A 59 13.56 1.20 -10.42
N VAL A 60 12.63 2.14 -10.52
CA VAL A 60 12.90 3.57 -10.60
C VAL A 60 12.34 4.26 -9.37
N SER A 61 13.15 5.04 -8.68
CA SER A 61 12.72 5.87 -7.54
C SER A 61 12.63 7.34 -7.91
N PHE A 62 11.70 8.06 -7.29
CA PHE A 62 11.48 9.48 -7.51
C PHE A 62 11.51 10.21 -6.17
N GLU A 63 12.30 11.28 -6.11
CA GLU A 63 12.27 12.27 -5.03
C GLU A 63 11.51 13.49 -5.53
N PHE A 64 10.46 13.90 -4.83
CA PHE A 64 9.67 15.08 -5.14
C PHE A 64 9.97 16.21 -4.17
N LYS A 65 10.22 17.42 -4.69
CA LYS A 65 10.33 18.63 -3.89
C LYS A 65 9.27 19.67 -4.29
N PRO A 66 8.51 20.25 -3.34
CA PRO A 66 7.48 21.25 -3.61
C PRO A 66 8.06 22.64 -3.93
N PRO A 67 7.25 23.59 -4.44
CA PRO A 67 7.69 24.98 -4.66
C PRO A 67 7.93 25.76 -3.36
N THR A 68 7.44 25.24 -2.23
CA THR A 68 7.65 25.80 -0.89
C THR A 68 8.93 25.28 -0.23
N GLU A 69 9.73 24.48 -0.93
CA GLU A 69 10.98 23.94 -0.42
C GLU A 69 12.09 25.01 -0.41
N THR A 70 13.10 24.80 0.43
CA THR A 70 14.30 25.64 0.45
C THR A 70 15.32 25.20 -0.60
N LYS A 71 16.20 26.10 -1.04
CA LYS A 71 17.35 25.75 -1.90
C LYS A 71 18.20 24.63 -1.30
N ARG A 72 18.37 24.63 0.03
CA ARG A 72 19.04 23.55 0.78
C ARG A 72 18.27 22.24 0.65
N GLY A 73 16.94 22.27 0.83
CA GLY A 73 16.08 21.10 0.70
C GLY A 73 16.13 20.47 -0.70
N ILE A 74 16.29 21.27 -1.76
CA ILE A 74 16.52 20.76 -3.12
C ILE A 74 17.84 19.98 -3.21
N LEU A 75 18.93 20.52 -2.66
CA LEU A 75 20.22 19.81 -2.63
C LEU A 75 20.17 18.55 -1.76
N THR A 76 19.45 18.60 -0.64
CA THR A 76 19.14 17.39 0.15
C THR A 76 18.40 16.37 -0.70
N GLY A 77 17.43 16.80 -1.52
CA GLY A 77 16.72 15.96 -2.46
C GLY A 77 17.65 15.27 -3.45
N LEU A 78 18.63 15.97 -4.01
CA LEU A 78 19.66 15.36 -4.84
C LEU A 78 20.44 14.27 -4.08
N GLY A 79 20.85 14.55 -2.84
CA GLY A 79 21.50 13.55 -1.97
C GLY A 79 20.62 12.31 -1.72
N GLN A 80 19.32 12.51 -1.51
CA GLN A 80 18.34 11.42 -1.36
C GLN A 80 18.21 10.61 -2.65
N SER A 81 18.14 11.26 -3.82
CA SER A 81 18.12 10.59 -5.12
C SER A 81 19.37 9.71 -5.32
N ILE A 82 20.54 10.17 -4.89
CA ILE A 82 21.77 9.34 -4.89
C ILE A 82 21.61 8.13 -3.96
N ALA A 83 21.11 8.34 -2.74
CA ALA A 83 20.95 7.27 -1.75
C ALA A 83 19.99 6.16 -2.21
N TYR A 84 18.97 6.49 -3.01
CA TYR A 84 18.02 5.51 -3.57
C TYR A 84 18.66 4.49 -4.50
N LEU A 85 19.83 4.78 -5.07
CA LEU A 85 20.56 3.83 -5.93
C LEU A 85 21.02 2.56 -5.18
N ASN A 86 20.96 2.56 -3.84
CA ASN A 86 21.20 1.36 -3.03
C ASN A 86 20.06 0.32 -3.14
N SER A 87 18.87 0.74 -3.57
CA SER A 87 17.67 -0.11 -3.63
C SER A 87 16.92 -0.03 -4.97
N SER A 88 17.37 0.83 -5.89
CA SER A 88 16.74 1.10 -7.18
C SER A 88 17.78 1.17 -8.28
N ASN A 89 17.40 0.80 -9.52
CA ASN A 89 18.31 0.79 -10.67
C ASN A 89 18.72 2.20 -11.09
N LEU A 90 17.79 3.14 -10.96
CA LEU A 90 18.02 4.56 -11.21
C LEU A 90 17.03 5.38 -10.37
N SER A 91 17.30 6.67 -10.26
CA SER A 91 16.40 7.60 -9.59
C SER A 91 16.20 8.88 -10.38
N PHE A 92 15.12 9.59 -10.09
CA PHE A 92 14.88 10.93 -10.60
C PHE A 92 14.69 11.89 -9.44
N LEU A 93 15.29 13.07 -9.55
CA LEU A 93 14.92 14.22 -8.75
C LEU A 93 13.88 15.04 -9.51
N ILE A 94 12.77 15.35 -8.85
CA ILE A 94 11.69 16.17 -9.38
C ILE A 94 11.68 17.50 -8.62
N VAL A 95 11.86 18.61 -9.34
CA VAL A 95 11.91 19.96 -8.76
C VAL A 95 10.96 20.91 -9.48
N PRO A 96 10.47 21.96 -8.80
CA PRO A 96 9.74 23.04 -9.46
C PRO A 96 10.68 23.82 -10.39
N ASN A 97 10.12 24.55 -11.34
CA ASN A 97 10.91 25.46 -12.15
C ASN A 97 11.52 26.61 -11.32
N LYS A 98 10.75 27.13 -10.34
CA LYS A 98 11.20 28.22 -9.45
C LYS A 98 11.00 27.91 -7.97
N LEU A 99 11.84 28.51 -7.13
CA LEU A 99 11.59 28.68 -5.70
C LEU A 99 11.50 30.18 -5.42
N GLU A 100 10.30 30.66 -5.10
CA GLU A 100 10.01 32.10 -5.06
C GLU A 100 10.49 32.75 -6.37
N ASP A 101 11.43 33.70 -6.30
CA ASP A 101 11.98 34.41 -7.46
C ASP A 101 13.23 33.73 -8.06
N TYR A 102 13.69 32.61 -7.50
CA TYR A 102 14.91 31.93 -7.94
C TYR A 102 14.61 30.82 -8.96
N GLU A 103 15.26 30.89 -10.13
CA GLU A 103 15.21 29.89 -11.20
C GLU A 103 15.96 28.59 -10.81
N ILE A 104 15.42 27.87 -9.82
CA ILE A 104 16.04 26.63 -9.31
C ILE A 104 16.18 25.58 -10.42
N GLY A 105 15.24 25.54 -11.36
CA GLY A 105 15.25 24.62 -12.48
C GLY A 105 16.48 24.80 -13.37
N ALA A 106 16.80 26.05 -13.72
CA ALA A 106 17.98 26.38 -14.51
C ALA A 106 19.28 26.03 -13.77
N TYR A 107 19.34 26.35 -12.47
CA TYR A 107 20.47 25.98 -11.62
C TYR A 107 20.70 24.46 -11.58
N MET A 108 19.66 23.67 -11.35
CA MET A 108 19.76 22.21 -11.29
C MET A 108 20.11 21.61 -12.66
N THR A 109 19.60 22.19 -13.75
CA THR A 109 19.96 21.77 -15.11
C THR A 109 21.46 21.92 -15.36
N ASP A 110 22.04 23.06 -15.00
CA ASP A 110 23.47 23.29 -15.16
C ASP A 110 24.31 22.38 -14.24
N LEU A 111 23.87 22.17 -13.01
CA LEU A 111 24.51 21.25 -12.07
C LEU A 111 24.55 19.81 -12.62
N PHE A 112 23.41 19.31 -13.12
CA PHE A 112 23.32 17.95 -13.65
C PHE A 112 24.23 17.76 -14.86
N ARG A 113 24.19 18.70 -15.81
CA ARG A 113 25.05 18.68 -17.00
C ARG A 113 26.54 18.69 -16.65
N LYS A 114 26.94 19.48 -15.65
CA LYS A 114 28.37 19.63 -15.30
C LYS A 114 28.91 18.53 -14.41
N GLN A 115 28.07 17.91 -13.56
CA GLN A 115 28.55 17.09 -12.45
C GLN A 115 27.88 15.72 -12.30
N ILE A 116 26.71 15.47 -12.92
CA ILE A 116 25.91 14.26 -12.66
C ILE A 116 25.78 13.34 -13.87
N GLU A 117 25.51 13.90 -15.05
CA GLU A 117 25.05 13.20 -16.26
C GLU A 117 25.84 11.94 -16.63
N GLU A 118 27.17 11.98 -16.49
CA GLU A 118 28.04 10.84 -16.83
C GLU A 118 28.48 10.02 -15.61
N SER A 119 28.18 10.49 -14.41
CA SER A 119 28.72 9.95 -13.16
C SER A 119 27.75 8.99 -12.46
N LEU A 120 26.45 9.30 -12.47
CA LEU A 120 25.45 8.57 -11.69
C LEU A 120 24.15 8.35 -12.51
N PRO A 121 23.46 7.21 -12.35
CA PRO A 121 22.19 6.94 -13.02
C PRO A 121 21.04 7.71 -12.34
N ILE A 122 21.11 9.04 -12.37
CA ILE A 122 20.15 9.94 -11.75
C ILE A 122 19.65 10.91 -12.81
N GLY A 123 18.35 10.98 -13.01
CA GLY A 123 17.72 11.95 -13.91
C GLY A 123 17.17 13.18 -13.19
N LEU A 124 16.85 14.20 -13.98
CA LEU A 124 16.23 15.44 -13.51
C LEU A 124 14.92 15.68 -14.27
N ILE A 125 13.85 15.90 -13.52
CA ILE A 125 12.55 16.31 -14.04
C ILE A 125 12.21 17.66 -13.42
N ILE A 126 11.75 18.59 -14.25
CA ILE A 126 11.26 19.90 -13.82
C ILE A 126 9.76 19.98 -14.10
N TYR A 127 9.00 20.54 -13.15
CA TYR A 127 7.58 20.83 -13.36
C TYR A 127 7.26 22.32 -13.23
N ASP A 128 6.21 22.76 -13.92
CA ASP A 128 5.72 24.13 -13.81
C ASP A 128 5.04 24.37 -12.46
N ASN A 129 5.51 25.37 -11.71
CA ASN A 129 4.96 25.78 -10.43
C ASN A 129 3.43 26.01 -10.45
N ASN A 130 2.90 26.53 -11.56
CA ASN A 130 1.48 26.85 -11.71
C ASN A 130 0.67 25.69 -12.32
N SER A 131 1.36 24.74 -12.94
CA SER A 131 0.75 23.58 -13.58
C SER A 131 1.58 22.33 -13.28
N PRO A 132 1.40 21.71 -12.10
CA PRO A 132 2.23 20.58 -11.65
C PRO A 132 2.13 19.34 -12.54
N SER A 133 1.12 19.26 -13.40
CA SER A 133 0.99 18.23 -14.43
C SER A 133 1.87 18.47 -15.65
N ASN A 134 2.32 19.70 -15.88
CA ASN A 134 3.25 20.07 -16.94
C ASN A 134 4.68 19.78 -16.49
N VAL A 135 5.20 18.64 -16.94
CA VAL A 135 6.48 18.08 -16.53
C VAL A 135 7.41 17.96 -17.73
N SER A 136 8.70 18.22 -17.52
CA SER A 136 9.74 18.14 -18.54
C SER A 136 10.88 17.26 -18.04
N LEU A 137 11.23 16.24 -18.82
CA LEU A 137 12.41 15.40 -18.59
C LEU A 137 13.65 16.14 -19.10
N ILE A 138 14.39 16.75 -18.17
CA ILE A 138 15.53 17.63 -18.50
C ILE A 138 16.81 16.84 -18.66
N HIS A 139 17.05 15.90 -17.74
CA HIS A 139 18.18 15.01 -17.81
C HIS A 139 17.70 13.57 -17.66
N ASN A 140 18.04 12.74 -18.64
CA ASN A 140 17.58 11.36 -18.74
C ASN A 140 18.71 10.37 -18.47
N VAL A 141 18.37 9.20 -17.93
CA VAL A 141 19.32 8.12 -17.69
C VAL A 141 19.33 7.19 -18.91
N ASN A 142 20.28 7.41 -19.82
CA ASN A 142 20.34 6.68 -21.09
C ASN A 142 20.97 5.28 -20.96
N ALA A 143 21.96 5.10 -20.09
CA ALA A 143 22.63 3.83 -19.85
C ALA A 143 22.87 3.62 -18.36
N LEU A 144 22.72 2.38 -17.90
CA LEU A 144 23.11 2.00 -16.54
C LEU A 144 24.62 1.72 -16.55
N SER A 145 25.41 2.64 -16.01
CA SER A 145 26.88 2.61 -16.05
C SER A 145 27.50 1.46 -15.24
N LYS A 146 26.72 0.72 -14.43
CA LYS A 146 27.13 -0.50 -13.72
C LYS A 146 26.03 -1.56 -13.69
N LYS A 147 26.41 -2.83 -13.80
CA LYS A 147 25.59 -3.97 -13.32
C LYS A 147 25.49 -3.84 -11.80
N ILE A 148 24.49 -3.11 -11.32
CA ILE A 148 24.16 -3.12 -9.91
C ILE A 148 23.42 -4.45 -9.66
N GLU A 149 24.03 -5.36 -8.90
CA GLU A 149 23.37 -6.58 -8.45
C GLU A 149 22.32 -6.22 -7.40
N PHE A 150 21.05 -6.32 -7.75
CA PHE A 150 19.97 -6.06 -6.81
C PHE A 150 19.43 -7.36 -6.22
N LYS A 151 19.22 -7.35 -4.90
CA LYS A 151 18.36 -8.33 -4.23
C LYS A 151 16.97 -8.23 -4.83
N SER A 152 16.30 -9.37 -5.05
CA SER A 152 14.95 -9.42 -5.61
C SER A 152 14.03 -8.40 -4.93
N ILE A 153 13.58 -7.40 -5.70
CA ILE A 153 12.74 -6.33 -5.16
C ILE A 153 11.30 -6.85 -5.10
N ALA A 154 10.79 -7.05 -3.88
CA ALA A 154 9.39 -7.39 -3.67
C ALA A 154 8.54 -6.12 -3.88
N THR A 155 7.85 -6.03 -5.02
CA THR A 155 6.98 -4.90 -5.32
C THR A 155 5.63 -5.02 -4.63
N ASN A 156 5.21 -3.98 -3.92
CA ASN A 156 3.85 -3.87 -3.38
C ASN A 156 3.00 -2.91 -4.23
N ARG A 157 1.67 -2.99 -4.08
CA ARG A 157 0.76 -2.00 -4.69
C ARG A 157 1.03 -0.61 -4.10
N PHE A 158 0.72 0.44 -4.87
CA PHE A 158 0.92 1.81 -4.40
C PHE A 158 0.04 2.17 -3.20
N TRP A 159 -1.18 1.61 -3.09
CA TRP A 159 -2.05 1.79 -1.92
C TRP A 159 -2.08 0.54 -1.04
N ALA A 160 -2.42 0.76 0.23
CA ALA A 160 -2.58 -0.28 1.22
C ALA A 160 -3.82 -1.11 0.92
N LYS A 161 -3.66 -2.19 0.15
CA LYS A 161 -4.77 -3.13 -0.08
C LYS A 161 -5.30 -3.62 1.27
N HIS A 162 -6.57 -3.39 1.52
CA HIS A 162 -7.23 -3.82 2.74
C HIS A 162 -7.94 -5.16 2.51
N LEU A 163 -7.93 -6.06 3.51
CA LEU A 163 -8.52 -7.40 3.40
C LEU A 163 -9.36 -7.76 4.63
N ASP A 164 -10.42 -6.96 4.83
CA ASP A 164 -11.45 -7.17 5.86
C ASP A 164 -10.89 -7.36 7.27
N MET A 165 -9.82 -6.63 7.61
CA MET A 165 -9.22 -6.67 8.94
C MET A 165 -9.93 -5.66 9.84
N PRO A 166 -10.65 -6.10 10.89
CA PRO A 166 -11.28 -5.17 11.82
C PRO A 166 -10.28 -4.28 12.54
N ILE A 167 -10.72 -3.07 12.90
CA ILE A 167 -9.89 -2.09 13.62
C ILE A 167 -9.42 -2.63 14.99
N PRO A 168 -10.25 -3.31 15.79
CA PRO A 168 -9.76 -3.97 17.00
C PRO A 168 -8.76 -5.11 16.74
N LEU A 169 -8.89 -5.82 15.61
CA LEU A 169 -7.91 -6.84 15.23
C LEU A 169 -6.57 -6.22 14.83
N PHE A 170 -6.59 -5.08 14.14
CA PHE A 170 -5.39 -4.29 13.87
C PHE A 170 -4.68 -3.92 15.18
N HIS A 171 -5.42 -3.43 16.19
CA HIS A 171 -4.84 -3.12 17.50
C HIS A 171 -4.29 -4.36 18.22
N LEU A 172 -5.00 -5.48 18.19
CA LEU A 172 -4.53 -6.75 18.76
C LEU A 172 -3.22 -7.23 18.11
N LEU A 173 -3.06 -7.06 16.80
CA LEU A 173 -1.80 -7.34 16.13
C LEU A 173 -0.70 -6.41 16.65
N LEU A 174 -0.96 -5.10 16.75
CA LEU A 174 0.00 -4.17 17.33
C LEU A 174 0.38 -4.55 18.77
N HIS A 175 -0.56 -5.03 19.58
CA HIS A 175 -0.27 -5.55 20.91
C HIS A 175 0.76 -6.69 20.87
N CYS A 176 0.58 -7.69 19.99
CA CYS A 176 1.54 -8.79 19.85
C CYS A 176 2.92 -8.31 19.38
N TYR A 177 2.97 -7.32 18.48
CA TYR A 177 4.23 -6.70 18.04
C TYR A 177 4.90 -5.90 19.17
N TYR A 178 4.12 -5.25 20.04
CA TYR A 178 4.62 -4.59 21.23
C TYR A 178 5.22 -5.60 22.23
N LEU A 179 4.53 -6.72 22.49
CA LEU A 179 5.06 -7.79 23.36
C LEU A 179 6.40 -8.33 22.85
N LYS A 180 6.55 -8.48 21.54
CA LYS A 180 7.82 -8.87 20.92
C LYS A 180 8.88 -7.77 21.12
N LYS A 181 8.52 -6.49 20.90
CA LYS A 181 9.42 -5.34 21.07
C LYS A 181 9.95 -5.22 22.51
N THR A 182 9.13 -5.55 23.51
CA THR A 182 9.49 -5.50 24.94
C THR A 182 10.12 -6.79 25.47
N GLY A 183 10.31 -7.81 24.63
CA GLY A 183 10.90 -9.10 25.01
C GLY A 183 9.98 -9.99 25.87
N GLN A 184 8.68 -9.68 25.97
CA GLN A 184 7.71 -10.50 26.68
C GLN A 184 7.35 -11.78 25.93
N ILE A 185 7.49 -11.76 24.60
CA ILE A 185 7.39 -12.95 23.75
C ILE A 185 8.63 -13.08 22.88
N ASN A 186 8.99 -14.33 22.57
CA ASN A 186 10.04 -14.66 21.62
C ASN A 186 9.43 -15.06 20.27
N GLY A 187 10.20 -14.88 19.19
CA GLY A 187 9.80 -15.32 17.84
C GLY A 187 8.96 -14.30 17.06
N ASP A 188 8.08 -14.80 16.18
CA ASP A 188 7.28 -14.00 15.27
C ASP A 188 5.96 -13.55 15.92
N ALA A 189 5.75 -12.23 15.98
CA ALA A 189 4.57 -11.65 16.63
C ALA A 189 3.24 -12.07 15.98
N PHE A 190 3.23 -12.29 14.65
CA PHE A 190 2.03 -12.75 13.97
C PHE A 190 1.74 -14.22 14.29
N SER A 191 2.76 -15.10 14.30
CA SER A 191 2.61 -16.48 14.76
C SER A 191 2.07 -16.55 16.18
N TYR A 192 2.59 -15.73 17.09
CA TYR A 192 2.06 -15.65 18.46
C TYR A 192 0.58 -15.22 18.48
N CYS A 193 0.21 -14.19 17.72
CA CYS A 193 -1.18 -13.76 17.60
C CYS A 193 -2.08 -14.88 17.06
N TRP A 194 -1.60 -15.59 16.04
CA TRP A 194 -2.29 -16.69 15.41
C TRP A 194 -2.58 -17.82 16.39
N GLU A 195 -1.58 -18.29 17.12
CA GLU A 195 -1.72 -19.45 18.02
C GLU A 195 -2.41 -19.10 19.34
N THR A 196 -2.42 -17.83 19.73
CA THR A 196 -2.99 -17.39 21.02
C THR A 196 -4.41 -16.87 20.89
N TYR A 197 -4.70 -16.09 19.84
CA TYR A 197 -5.97 -15.36 19.73
C TYR A 197 -6.81 -15.78 18.52
N LEU A 198 -6.20 -16.10 17.37
CA LEU A 198 -6.95 -16.35 16.13
C LEU A 198 -7.37 -17.82 16.00
N ILE A 199 -6.42 -18.74 16.15
CA ILE A 199 -6.60 -20.19 16.04
C ILE A 199 -5.81 -20.91 17.15
N PRO A 200 -6.31 -20.88 18.40
CA PRO A 200 -5.75 -21.70 19.46
C PRO A 200 -5.82 -23.19 19.13
N GLN A 201 -4.87 -23.97 19.67
CA GLN A 201 -4.81 -25.44 19.48
C GLN A 201 -6.15 -26.14 19.82
N ASN A 202 -6.93 -25.58 20.75
CA ASN A 202 -8.25 -26.09 21.09
C ASN A 202 -9.21 -26.11 19.89
N VAL A 203 -9.17 -25.10 19.01
CA VAL A 203 -10.03 -25.02 17.82
C VAL A 203 -9.81 -26.22 16.89
N ILE A 204 -8.54 -26.60 16.71
CA ILE A 204 -8.16 -27.74 15.89
C ILE A 204 -8.51 -29.07 16.57
N LYS A 205 -8.26 -29.19 17.87
CA LYS A 205 -8.54 -30.41 18.65
C LYS A 205 -10.04 -30.73 18.75
N THR A 206 -10.87 -29.72 19.02
CA THR A 206 -12.31 -29.89 19.24
C THR A 206 -13.14 -29.66 17.98
N LEU A 207 -12.51 -29.24 16.87
CA LEU A 207 -13.19 -28.85 15.64
C LEU A 207 -14.34 -27.87 15.92
N THR A 208 -14.08 -26.89 16.79
CA THR A 208 -15.05 -25.87 17.18
C THR A 208 -14.44 -24.50 16.94
N PRO A 209 -14.97 -23.70 15.99
CA PRO A 209 -14.48 -22.36 15.74
C PRO A 209 -14.65 -21.49 17.00
N MET A 210 -13.70 -20.60 17.24
CA MET A 210 -13.73 -19.67 18.36
C MET A 210 -13.86 -18.24 17.82
N SER A 211 -14.72 -17.44 18.45
CA SER A 211 -14.76 -16.00 18.21
C SER A 211 -13.50 -15.35 18.76
N VAL A 212 -12.84 -14.54 17.95
CA VAL A 212 -11.63 -13.84 18.38
C VAL A 212 -11.98 -12.72 19.35
N LYS A 213 -11.14 -12.57 20.37
CA LYS A 213 -11.23 -11.51 21.36
C LYS A 213 -10.03 -10.59 21.28
N ASP A 214 -10.20 -9.33 21.67
CA ASP A 214 -9.09 -8.41 21.87
C ASP A 214 -8.29 -8.77 23.14
N TYR A 215 -7.26 -7.98 23.47
CA TYR A 215 -6.40 -8.24 24.62
C TYR A 215 -7.13 -8.05 25.97
N GLU A 216 -8.29 -7.39 25.98
CA GLU A 216 -9.15 -7.19 27.16
C GLU A 216 -10.24 -8.27 27.27
N GLY A 217 -10.35 -9.15 26.27
CA GLY A 217 -11.33 -10.23 26.23
C GLY A 217 -12.66 -9.87 25.54
N ASN A 218 -12.79 -8.68 24.94
CA ASN A 218 -13.99 -8.28 24.21
C ASN A 218 -14.02 -8.94 22.83
N LEU A 219 -15.22 -9.31 22.38
CA LEU A 219 -15.41 -9.95 21.07
C LEU A 219 -15.09 -8.98 19.92
N ILE A 220 -14.25 -9.42 18.99
CA ILE A 220 -13.94 -8.67 17.78
C ILE A 220 -14.96 -9.02 16.69
N LYS A 221 -15.64 -8.01 16.18
CA LYS A 221 -16.59 -8.12 15.07
C LYS A 221 -15.92 -7.87 13.72
N THR A 222 -16.53 -8.37 12.64
CA THR A 222 -16.19 -8.00 11.27
C THR A 222 -16.30 -6.48 11.09
N LEU A 223 -15.66 -5.92 10.05
CA LEU A 223 -15.73 -4.46 9.80
C LEU A 223 -17.16 -3.93 9.63
N GLY A 224 -18.06 -4.78 9.11
CA GLY A 224 -19.48 -4.44 9.01
C GLY A 224 -20.23 -4.45 10.35
N GLY A 225 -19.59 -4.85 11.45
CA GLY A 225 -20.15 -4.91 12.81
C GLY A 225 -21.19 -6.01 13.03
N ARG A 226 -21.38 -6.93 12.08
CA ARG A 226 -22.52 -7.87 12.10
C ARG A 226 -22.23 -9.20 12.77
N LYS A 227 -21.01 -9.72 12.59
CA LYS A 227 -20.63 -11.07 13.03
C LYS A 227 -19.32 -10.99 13.79
N ASP A 228 -19.16 -11.81 14.81
CA ASP A 228 -17.87 -12.01 15.45
C ASP A 228 -16.92 -12.71 14.47
N ILE A 229 -15.65 -12.32 14.46
CA ILE A 229 -14.70 -12.93 13.55
C ILE A 229 -14.33 -14.33 14.04
N THR A 230 -14.29 -15.27 13.11
CA THR A 230 -13.84 -16.65 13.33
C THR A 230 -12.97 -17.06 12.17
N PHE A 231 -12.01 -17.95 12.44
CA PHE A 231 -11.13 -18.51 11.42
C PHE A 231 -11.44 -20.01 11.23
N LEU A 232 -11.21 -20.51 10.01
CA LEU A 232 -11.44 -21.91 9.60
C LEU A 232 -12.88 -22.43 9.77
N GLU A 233 -13.86 -21.60 10.13
CA GLU A 233 -15.26 -22.00 10.39
C GLU A 233 -15.86 -22.84 9.26
N LYS A 234 -15.71 -22.39 8.01
CA LYS A 234 -16.23 -23.13 6.84
C LYS A 234 -15.54 -24.48 6.62
N LYS A 235 -14.22 -24.57 6.88
CA LYS A 235 -13.47 -25.83 6.77
C LYS A 235 -13.92 -26.80 7.87
N ILE A 236 -14.04 -26.31 9.10
CA ILE A 236 -14.51 -27.08 10.24
C ILE A 236 -15.93 -27.61 10.02
N ALA A 237 -16.86 -26.78 9.54
CA ALA A 237 -18.23 -27.19 9.24
C ALA A 237 -18.27 -28.33 8.20
N LYS A 238 -17.42 -28.27 7.17
CA LYS A 238 -17.27 -29.35 6.18
C LYS A 238 -16.72 -30.64 6.81
N ILE A 239 -15.72 -30.54 7.69
CA ILE A 239 -15.14 -31.72 8.35
C ILE A 239 -16.17 -32.45 9.22
N LYS A 240 -17.09 -31.72 9.88
CA LYS A 240 -18.12 -32.31 10.74
C LYS A 240 -19.07 -33.25 10.02
N VAL A 241 -19.33 -33.02 8.72
CA VAL A 241 -20.21 -33.86 7.91
C VAL A 241 -19.49 -35.02 7.21
N LEU A 242 -18.15 -35.06 7.24
CA LEU A 242 -17.37 -36.15 6.65
C LEU A 242 -17.25 -37.35 7.61
N THR A 243 -17.03 -38.53 7.04
CA THR A 243 -16.81 -39.80 7.76
C THR A 243 -15.60 -40.56 7.21
N GLY A 244 -15.14 -41.57 7.95
CA GLY A 244 -14.06 -42.48 7.55
C GLY A 244 -12.75 -41.76 7.15
N ILE A 245 -12.10 -42.29 6.11
CA ILE A 245 -10.79 -41.80 5.62
C ILE A 245 -10.87 -40.33 5.15
N ALA A 246 -11.99 -39.91 4.55
CA ALA A 246 -12.16 -38.54 4.08
C ALA A 246 -12.11 -37.54 5.24
N LYS A 247 -12.70 -37.88 6.39
CA LYS A 247 -12.63 -37.05 7.60
C LYS A 247 -11.20 -36.94 8.13
N VAL A 248 -10.47 -38.06 8.17
CA VAL A 248 -9.07 -38.10 8.64
C VAL A 248 -8.19 -37.18 7.79
N LYS A 249 -8.26 -37.33 6.46
CA LYS A 249 -7.51 -36.47 5.52
C LYS A 249 -7.85 -34.98 5.68
N ALA A 250 -9.13 -34.66 5.85
CA ALA A 250 -9.56 -33.27 6.03
C ALA A 250 -9.09 -32.66 7.36
N ILE A 251 -8.95 -33.46 8.42
CA ILE A 251 -8.36 -33.03 9.70
C ILE A 251 -6.85 -32.79 9.54
N GLU A 252 -6.14 -33.63 8.80
CA GLU A 252 -4.71 -33.42 8.50
C GLU A 252 -4.49 -32.15 7.68
N GLU A 253 -5.33 -31.89 6.67
CA GLU A 253 -5.28 -30.64 5.91
C GLU A 253 -5.58 -29.41 6.80
N LEU A 254 -6.55 -29.51 7.71
CA LEU A 254 -6.84 -28.43 8.67
C LEU A 254 -5.65 -28.13 9.57
N LYS A 255 -4.95 -29.17 10.07
CA LYS A 255 -3.72 -29.01 10.84
C LYS A 255 -2.64 -28.32 10.02
N ARG A 256 -2.42 -28.77 8.78
CA ARG A 256 -1.47 -28.16 7.83
C ARG A 256 -1.78 -26.68 7.58
N ASP A 257 -3.05 -26.32 7.45
CA ASP A 257 -3.49 -24.95 7.23
C ASP A 257 -3.23 -24.02 8.41
N ALA A 258 -3.33 -24.54 9.63
CA ALA A 258 -3.12 -23.79 10.86
C ALA A 258 -1.65 -23.74 11.30
N ASP A 259 -0.79 -24.61 10.73
CA ASP A 259 0.60 -24.77 11.13
C ASP A 259 1.46 -23.55 10.77
N VAL A 260 2.12 -22.96 11.78
CA VAL A 260 2.99 -21.79 11.63
C VAL A 260 4.40 -22.12 11.14
N THR A 261 4.79 -23.40 11.17
CA THR A 261 6.14 -23.87 10.85
C THR A 261 6.32 -24.21 9.37
N ILE A 262 5.22 -24.35 8.63
CA ILE A 262 5.25 -24.72 7.21
C ILE A 262 5.83 -23.58 6.38
N VAL A 263 6.89 -23.89 5.63
CA VAL A 263 7.45 -23.04 4.60
C VAL A 263 6.69 -23.28 3.28
N GLY A 264 5.96 -22.27 2.81
CA GLY A 264 5.18 -22.33 1.57
C GLY A 264 3.70 -22.04 1.77
N ASP A 265 2.86 -22.49 0.84
CA ASP A 265 1.44 -22.12 0.84
C ASP A 265 0.60 -22.95 1.82
N ASN A 266 0.02 -22.24 2.80
CA ASN A 266 -1.05 -22.69 3.68
C ASN A 266 -1.95 -21.51 4.11
N TYR A 267 -3.02 -21.78 4.85
CA TYR A 267 -3.95 -20.73 5.29
C TYR A 267 -3.28 -19.69 6.20
N PHE A 268 -2.45 -20.11 7.16
CA PHE A 268 -1.65 -19.22 8.01
C PHE A 268 -0.83 -18.23 7.17
N ASN A 269 -0.01 -18.71 6.24
CA ASN A 269 0.87 -17.87 5.41
C ASN A 269 0.06 -16.93 4.49
N SER A 270 -1.12 -17.35 4.04
CA SER A 270 -2.05 -16.48 3.31
C SER A 270 -2.55 -15.32 4.16
N ILE A 271 -3.03 -15.57 5.39
CA ILE A 271 -3.49 -14.50 6.29
C ILE A 271 -2.31 -13.63 6.74
N LYS A 272 -1.18 -14.23 7.11
CA LYS A 272 0.06 -13.52 7.48
C LYS A 272 0.48 -12.57 6.37
N LYS A 273 0.57 -13.05 5.13
CA LYS A 273 0.90 -12.21 3.97
C LYS A 273 -0.04 -11.01 3.87
N ASN A 274 -1.34 -11.20 4.06
CA ASN A 274 -2.32 -10.13 3.93
C ASN A 274 -2.20 -9.09 5.05
N TYR A 275 -2.25 -9.53 6.32
CA TYR A 275 -2.27 -8.61 7.46
C TYR A 275 -0.91 -7.96 7.69
N VAL A 276 0.19 -8.72 7.62
CA VAL A 276 1.53 -8.16 7.82
C VAL A 276 1.91 -7.21 6.69
N THR A 277 1.55 -7.50 5.43
CA THR A 277 1.80 -6.55 4.33
C THR A 277 1.04 -5.25 4.55
N PHE A 278 -0.19 -5.30 5.05
CA PHE A 278 -0.95 -4.10 5.39
C PHE A 278 -0.27 -3.29 6.52
N LEU A 279 0.16 -3.95 7.61
CA LEU A 279 0.91 -3.28 8.70
C LEU A 279 2.21 -2.64 8.18
N LYS A 280 2.94 -3.33 7.30
CA LYS A 280 4.16 -2.82 6.68
C LYS A 280 3.89 -1.61 5.79
N HIS A 281 2.83 -1.66 5.00
CA HIS A 281 2.43 -0.55 4.14
C HIS A 281 2.09 0.70 4.95
N LEU A 282 1.36 0.56 6.06
CA LEU A 282 1.06 1.69 6.95
C LEU A 282 2.27 2.21 7.74
N GLY A 283 3.42 1.53 7.64
CA GLY A 283 4.65 1.91 8.33
C GLY A 283 4.58 1.73 9.84
N VAL A 284 3.65 0.90 10.35
CA VAL A 284 3.56 0.55 11.79
C VAL A 284 4.44 -0.64 12.15
N VAL A 285 4.81 -1.43 11.14
CA VAL A 285 5.82 -2.49 11.20
C VAL A 285 6.81 -2.25 10.06
N ASP A 286 8.10 -2.42 10.29
CA ASP A 286 9.12 -2.22 9.25
C ASP A 286 9.30 -3.45 8.34
N SER A 287 10.21 -3.33 7.36
CA SER A 287 10.53 -4.42 6.43
C SER A 287 11.06 -5.67 7.13
N THR A 288 11.73 -5.54 8.27
CA THR A 288 12.29 -6.62 9.10
C THR A 288 11.26 -7.33 9.98
N GLY A 289 10.06 -6.76 10.12
CA GLY A 289 9.03 -7.29 11.02
C GLY A 289 9.19 -6.81 12.46
N SER A 290 9.76 -5.61 12.64
CA SER A 290 9.88 -4.91 13.92
C SER A 290 8.89 -3.75 14.00
N MET A 291 8.39 -3.47 15.21
CA MET A 291 7.45 -2.37 15.42
C MET A 291 8.16 -1.00 15.35
N THR A 292 7.64 -0.12 14.50
CA THR A 292 8.14 1.26 14.33
C THR A 292 7.67 2.18 15.45
N GLU A 293 8.19 3.40 15.51
CA GLU A 293 7.66 4.42 16.43
C GLU A 293 6.19 4.76 16.16
N GLU A 294 5.77 4.77 14.89
CA GLU A 294 4.36 5.00 14.55
C GLU A 294 3.48 3.85 15.07
N GLY A 295 3.91 2.61 14.87
CA GLY A 295 3.22 1.45 15.39
C GLY A 295 3.13 1.47 16.92
N PHE A 296 4.20 1.91 17.58
CA PHE A 296 4.23 2.08 19.03
C PHE A 296 3.24 3.16 19.49
N LYS A 297 3.19 4.31 18.82
CA LYS A 297 2.25 5.41 19.12
C LYS A 297 0.80 4.96 18.96
N LEU A 298 0.46 4.35 17.82
CA LEU A 298 -0.90 3.84 17.57
C LEU A 298 -1.28 2.74 18.57
N TYR A 299 -0.36 1.84 18.91
CA TYR A 299 -0.61 0.83 19.95
C TYR A 299 -0.98 1.48 21.29
N HIS A 300 -0.18 2.43 21.77
CA HIS A 300 -0.43 3.12 23.04
C HIS A 300 -1.73 3.92 23.02
N LEU A 301 -2.05 4.56 21.89
CA LEU A 301 -3.30 5.28 21.74
C LEU A 301 -4.51 4.36 21.94
N GLY A 302 -4.49 3.19 21.32
CA GLY A 302 -5.54 2.17 21.48
C GLY A 302 -5.52 1.50 22.85
N LEU A 303 -4.34 1.36 23.49
CA LEU A 303 -4.22 0.80 24.84
C LEU A 303 -4.83 1.74 25.90
N VAL A 304 -4.57 3.04 25.80
CA VAL A 304 -5.02 4.03 26.79
C VAL A 304 -6.51 4.36 26.63
N ASN A 305 -7.01 4.44 25.40
CA ASN A 305 -8.37 4.90 25.13
C ASN A 305 -9.33 3.74 24.78
N GLY A 306 -8.79 2.56 24.50
CA GLY A 306 -9.52 1.43 23.92
C GLY A 306 -9.51 1.46 22.38
N PRO A 307 -9.46 0.28 21.72
CA PRO A 307 -9.40 0.16 20.26
C PRO A 307 -10.73 0.54 19.56
N ASN A 308 -11.80 0.74 20.33
CA ASN A 308 -13.09 1.22 19.83
C ASN A 308 -13.32 2.72 20.10
N SER A 309 -12.35 3.42 20.71
CA SER A 309 -12.49 4.85 20.99
C SER A 309 -12.48 5.68 19.72
N LYS A 310 -13.21 6.80 19.74
CA LYS A 310 -13.18 7.80 18.66
C LYS A 310 -11.76 8.27 18.37
N LEU A 311 -10.95 8.49 19.40
CA LEU A 311 -9.58 8.97 19.24
C LEU A 311 -8.72 7.96 18.48
N PHE A 312 -8.76 6.67 18.85
CA PHE A 312 -8.04 5.64 18.11
C PHE A 312 -8.55 5.51 16.67
N TYR A 313 -9.86 5.54 16.49
CA TYR A 313 -10.50 5.50 15.16
C TYR A 313 -10.06 6.66 14.26
N ASP A 314 -10.01 7.89 14.77
CA ASP A 314 -9.62 9.08 13.99
C ASP A 314 -8.15 8.98 13.56
N TYR A 315 -7.25 8.56 14.46
CA TYR A 315 -5.82 8.35 14.13
C TYR A 315 -5.60 7.19 13.16
N PHE A 316 -6.31 6.07 13.35
CA PHE A 316 -6.29 4.96 12.39
C PHE A 316 -6.78 5.44 11.02
N THR A 317 -7.90 6.18 10.96
CA THR A 317 -8.45 6.74 9.72
C THR A 317 -7.45 7.64 9.02
N GLN A 318 -6.82 8.58 9.74
CA GLN A 318 -5.78 9.44 9.19
C GLN A 318 -4.61 8.63 8.62
N THR A 319 -4.16 7.61 9.35
CA THR A 319 -3.07 6.73 8.93
C THR A 319 -3.42 5.99 7.63
N ILE A 320 -4.64 5.46 7.52
CA ILE A 320 -5.15 4.79 6.31
C ILE A 320 -5.23 5.75 5.13
N LEU A 321 -5.81 6.94 5.35
CA LEU A 321 -6.00 7.92 4.29
C LEU A 321 -4.68 8.41 3.72
N ILE A 322 -3.73 8.74 4.58
CA ILE A 322 -2.46 9.35 4.20
C ILE A 322 -1.40 8.28 3.91
N LYS A 323 -0.98 7.49 4.92
CA LYS A 323 0.10 6.50 4.76
C LYS A 323 -0.34 5.27 3.96
N GLY A 324 -1.63 4.95 3.97
CA GLY A 324 -2.19 3.88 3.15
C GLY A 324 -2.55 4.32 1.72
N HIS A 325 -2.38 5.59 1.37
CA HIS A 325 -2.76 6.19 0.09
C HIS A 325 -4.24 5.97 -0.31
N HIS A 326 -5.13 5.75 0.67
CA HIS A 326 -6.55 5.63 0.38
C HIS A 326 -7.16 6.96 -0.06
N LEU A 327 -6.61 8.10 0.38
CA LEU A 327 -7.12 9.41 -0.02
C LEU A 327 -7.00 9.65 -1.53
N ASP A 328 -5.90 9.21 -2.14
CA ASP A 328 -5.70 9.29 -3.60
C ASP A 328 -6.75 8.47 -4.35
N LEU A 329 -7.00 7.26 -3.87
CA LEU A 329 -7.99 6.34 -4.43
C LEU A 329 -9.41 6.89 -4.32
N ILE A 330 -9.70 7.56 -3.20
CA ILE A 330 -10.96 8.24 -2.94
C ILE A 330 -11.13 9.42 -3.90
N PHE A 331 -10.13 10.28 -4.08
CA PHE A 331 -10.20 11.40 -5.00
C PHE A 331 -10.43 10.95 -6.45
N ASP A 332 -9.70 9.94 -6.91
CA ASP A 332 -9.86 9.42 -8.26
C ASP A 332 -11.27 8.82 -8.46
N PHE A 333 -11.79 8.09 -7.46
CA PHE A 333 -13.14 7.53 -7.51
C PHE A 333 -14.23 8.61 -7.45
N ASP A 334 -14.09 9.63 -6.60
CA ASP A 334 -15.06 10.73 -6.47
C ASP A 334 -15.11 11.56 -7.75
N ASN A 335 -13.96 11.83 -8.37
CA ASN A 335 -13.89 12.50 -9.67
C ASN A 335 -14.66 11.72 -10.75
N LEU A 336 -14.48 10.40 -10.83
CA LEU A 336 -15.25 9.56 -11.76
C LEU A 336 -16.75 9.56 -11.44
N CYS A 337 -17.11 9.56 -10.16
CA CYS A 337 -18.51 9.71 -9.73
C CYS A 337 -19.12 11.02 -10.22
N ASN A 338 -18.39 12.13 -10.08
CA ASN A 338 -18.85 13.45 -10.49
C ASN A 338 -18.98 13.55 -12.02
N GLN A 339 -18.02 13.01 -12.78
CA GLN A 339 -18.07 12.97 -14.25
C GLN A 339 -19.21 12.11 -14.81
N ASN A 340 -19.64 11.08 -14.06
CA ASN A 340 -20.65 10.12 -14.48
C ASN A 340 -21.98 10.27 -13.71
N ARG A 341 -22.19 11.40 -13.03
CA ARG A 341 -23.40 11.66 -12.24
C ARG A 341 -24.65 11.56 -13.12
N GLY A 342 -25.65 10.83 -12.63
CA GLY A 342 -26.89 10.50 -13.34
C GLY A 342 -26.77 9.37 -14.37
N ARG A 343 -25.55 8.91 -14.70
CA ARG A 343 -25.32 7.99 -15.83
C ARG A 343 -24.93 6.58 -15.38
N LYS A 344 -23.92 6.46 -14.51
CA LYS A 344 -23.34 5.16 -14.13
C LYS A 344 -23.57 4.83 -12.65
N THR A 345 -23.77 3.56 -12.38
CA THR A 345 -23.79 2.97 -11.04
C THR A 345 -22.38 2.90 -10.44
N VAL A 346 -22.29 2.73 -9.11
CA VAL A 346 -21.01 2.51 -8.41
C VAL A 346 -20.23 1.32 -9.00
N MET A 347 -20.92 0.23 -9.36
CA MET A 347 -20.26 -0.94 -9.95
C MET A 347 -19.66 -0.65 -11.32
N GLU A 348 -20.37 0.07 -12.19
CA GLU A 348 -19.86 0.47 -13.50
C GLU A 348 -18.67 1.42 -13.39
N ILE A 349 -18.71 2.36 -12.44
CA ILE A 349 -17.59 3.27 -12.16
C ILE A 349 -16.38 2.49 -11.65
N ARG A 350 -16.57 1.51 -10.75
CA ARG A 350 -15.47 0.64 -10.28
C ARG A 350 -14.83 -0.15 -11.43
N LYS A 351 -15.63 -0.66 -12.37
CA LYS A 351 -15.12 -1.34 -13.57
C LYS A 351 -14.36 -0.37 -14.48
N GLN A 352 -14.87 0.85 -14.69
CA GLN A 352 -14.17 1.89 -15.43
C GLN A 352 -12.81 2.23 -14.78
N MET A 353 -12.81 2.47 -13.46
CA MET A 353 -11.60 2.80 -12.72
C MET A 353 -10.55 1.71 -12.79
N LEU A 354 -10.96 0.42 -12.74
CA LEU A 354 -10.04 -0.70 -12.92
C LEU A 354 -9.32 -0.62 -14.27
N LEU A 355 -10.07 -0.45 -15.37
CA LEU A 355 -9.51 -0.36 -16.71
C LEU A 355 -8.59 0.85 -16.87
N GLU A 356 -9.00 2.00 -16.33
CA GLU A 356 -8.16 3.21 -16.35
C GLU A 356 -6.88 3.03 -15.54
N TYR A 357 -6.96 2.38 -14.37
CA TYR A 357 -5.79 2.13 -13.53
C TYR A 357 -4.82 1.12 -14.16
N GLU A 358 -5.31 0.11 -14.87
CA GLU A 358 -4.47 -0.81 -15.67
C GLU A 358 -3.76 -0.05 -16.79
N ALA A 359 -4.51 0.75 -17.57
CA ALA A 359 -3.96 1.52 -18.69
C ALA A 359 -2.93 2.56 -18.24
N LYS A 360 -3.20 3.25 -17.12
CA LYS A 360 -2.31 4.27 -16.53
C LYS A 360 -1.13 3.68 -15.76
N GLY A 361 -1.04 2.35 -15.60
CA GLY A 361 0.03 1.72 -14.80
C GLY A 361 -0.11 1.93 -13.30
N MET A 362 -1.30 2.28 -12.79
CA MET A 362 -1.54 2.42 -11.34
C MET A 362 -1.68 1.06 -10.65
N ILE A 363 -1.94 0.00 -11.40
CA ILE A 363 -1.92 -1.38 -10.92
C ILE A 363 -1.13 -2.26 -11.85
N LYS A 364 -0.52 -3.29 -11.26
CA LYS A 364 0.12 -4.35 -12.01
C LYS A 364 -0.93 -5.18 -12.75
N THR A 365 -0.83 -5.22 -14.07
CA THR A 365 -1.53 -6.21 -14.91
C THR A 365 -0.87 -7.57 -14.71
N ASN A 366 -1.64 -8.62 -14.43
CA ASN A 366 -1.08 -9.98 -14.38
C ASN A 366 -1.09 -10.58 -15.79
N PRO A 367 0.07 -10.70 -16.47
CA PRO A 367 0.13 -11.23 -17.84
C PRO A 367 -0.29 -12.71 -17.92
N ASN A 368 -0.20 -13.45 -16.80
CA ASN A 368 -0.59 -14.86 -16.70
C ASN A 368 -2.03 -15.05 -16.21
N ARG A 369 -2.85 -13.99 -16.17
CA ARG A 369 -4.27 -14.13 -15.82
C ARG A 369 -4.94 -14.99 -16.90
N LYS A 370 -5.36 -16.21 -16.55
CA LYS A 370 -6.07 -17.09 -17.48
C LYS A 370 -7.28 -16.34 -18.06
N VAL A 371 -7.28 -16.16 -19.38
CA VAL A 371 -8.39 -15.58 -20.13
C VAL A 371 -9.68 -16.30 -19.72
N GLY A 372 -10.70 -15.54 -19.31
CA GLY A 372 -11.99 -16.09 -18.85
C GLY A 372 -12.12 -16.39 -17.34
N THR A 373 -11.06 -16.21 -16.53
CA THR A 373 -11.20 -16.25 -15.06
C THR A 373 -11.42 -14.85 -14.49
N GLU A 374 -12.69 -14.51 -14.25
CA GLU A 374 -13.04 -13.34 -13.45
C GLU A 374 -12.63 -13.55 -11.99
N SER A 375 -12.09 -12.49 -11.38
CA SER A 375 -11.85 -12.50 -9.94
C SER A 375 -13.21 -12.65 -9.24
N THR A 376 -13.31 -13.55 -8.28
CA THR A 376 -14.51 -13.68 -7.43
C THR A 376 -14.67 -12.50 -6.46
N VAL A 377 -13.68 -11.61 -6.41
CA VAL A 377 -13.66 -10.40 -5.59
C VAL A 377 -13.59 -9.19 -6.51
N ASP A 378 -14.64 -8.37 -6.46
CA ASP A 378 -14.71 -7.11 -7.21
C ASP A 378 -13.59 -6.12 -6.81
N PHE A 379 -13.11 -5.35 -7.79
CA PHE A 379 -12.13 -4.29 -7.57
C PHE A 379 -12.60 -3.29 -6.50
N LEU A 380 -11.78 -3.02 -5.49
CA LEU A 380 -12.08 -2.16 -4.33
C LEU A 380 -13.16 -2.67 -3.37
N LYS A 381 -13.57 -3.95 -3.42
CA LYS A 381 -14.63 -4.47 -2.52
C LYS A 381 -14.32 -4.19 -1.05
N TYR A 382 -13.11 -4.52 -0.62
CA TYR A 382 -12.72 -4.41 0.78
C TYR A 382 -12.40 -2.97 1.18
N GLU A 383 -11.91 -2.16 0.25
CA GLU A 383 -11.72 -0.73 0.43
C GLU A 383 -13.06 -0.04 0.68
N PHE A 384 -14.13 -0.36 -0.05
CA PHE A 384 -15.47 0.17 0.22
C PHE A 384 -16.04 -0.28 1.57
N ILE A 385 -15.82 -1.54 1.96
CA ILE A 385 -16.21 -2.02 3.30
C ILE A 385 -15.49 -1.20 4.38
N LEU A 386 -14.18 -0.99 4.21
CA LEU A 386 -13.38 -0.17 5.11
C LEU A 386 -13.91 1.27 5.15
N TRP A 387 -14.03 1.96 4.02
CA TRP A 387 -14.51 3.35 3.95
C TRP A 387 -15.89 3.53 4.57
N ASN A 388 -16.78 2.55 4.38
CA ASN A 388 -18.09 2.54 5.02
C ASN A 388 -17.96 2.38 6.55
N SER A 389 -17.11 1.46 7.04
CA SER A 389 -16.86 1.27 8.48
C SER A 389 -16.21 2.51 9.13
N LEU A 390 -15.41 3.24 8.36
CA LEU A 390 -14.83 4.53 8.76
C LEU A 390 -15.83 5.68 8.63
N GLY A 391 -17.06 5.46 8.16
CA GLY A 391 -18.09 6.47 7.96
C GLY A 391 -17.72 7.57 6.95
N LEU A 392 -16.83 7.24 6.01
CA LEU A 392 -16.41 8.13 4.92
C LEU A 392 -17.41 8.12 3.76
N LEU A 393 -18.35 7.18 3.74
CA LEU A 393 -19.34 7.00 2.69
C LEU A 393 -20.73 7.41 3.16
N VAL A 394 -21.47 8.10 2.29
CA VAL A 394 -22.89 8.42 2.47
C VAL A 394 -23.69 7.89 1.30
N LYS A 395 -24.90 7.38 1.59
CA LYS A 395 -25.84 6.99 0.55
C LYS A 395 -26.48 8.22 -0.07
N THR A 396 -26.62 8.22 -1.38
CA THR A 396 -27.30 9.30 -2.12
C THR A 396 -28.43 8.74 -2.96
N ASN A 397 -29.44 9.57 -3.22
CA ASN A 397 -30.48 9.23 -4.19
C ASN A 397 -29.91 9.43 -5.61
N GLY A 398 -29.99 8.40 -6.45
CA GLY A 398 -29.58 8.47 -7.86
C GLY A 398 -28.35 7.62 -8.20
N LYS A 399 -27.70 7.94 -9.32
CA LYS A 399 -26.54 7.22 -9.86
C LYS A 399 -25.30 8.14 -9.87
N PRO A 400 -24.15 7.74 -9.30
CA PRO A 400 -24.01 6.66 -8.32
C PRO A 400 -24.82 6.94 -7.05
N ASP A 401 -25.21 5.87 -6.35
CA ASP A 401 -26.01 5.87 -5.11
C ASP A 401 -25.15 6.10 -3.85
N LEU A 402 -23.98 6.70 -4.03
CA LEU A 402 -22.96 6.88 -3.02
C LEU A 402 -22.15 8.15 -3.31
N ALA A 403 -21.74 8.82 -2.23
CA ALA A 403 -20.77 9.92 -2.24
C ALA A 403 -19.86 9.85 -1.01
N PHE A 404 -18.72 10.55 -1.05
CA PHE A 404 -17.85 10.68 0.11
C PHE A 404 -18.29 11.80 1.05
N ASN A 405 -18.15 11.57 2.35
CA ASN A 405 -18.41 12.53 3.40
C ASN A 405 -17.16 13.35 3.72
N TRP A 406 -16.96 14.43 2.97
CA TRP A 406 -15.83 15.35 3.15
C TRP A 406 -15.88 16.21 4.42
N LYS A 407 -16.95 16.11 5.23
CA LYS A 407 -17.06 16.82 6.52
C LYS A 407 -16.49 16.02 7.69
N LYS A 408 -16.17 14.75 7.46
CA LYS A 408 -15.55 13.85 8.43
C LYS A 408 -14.05 13.83 8.19
#